data_AF-A0A7S2L6H9-F1
#
_entry.id   AF-A0A7S2L6H9-F1
#
_cell.length_a   1.000
_cell.length_b   1.000
_cell.length_c   1.000
_cell.angle_alpha   90.00
_cell.angle_beta   90.00
_cell.angle_gamma   90.00
#
_symmetry.space_group_name_H-M   'P 1'
#
loop_
_entity.id
_entity.type
_entity.pdbx_description
1 polymer ?
#
loop_
_entity_poly.entity_id
_entity_poly.type
_entity_poly.pdbx_seq_one_letter_code
_entity_poly.pdbx_strand_id
1 'polypeptide(L)'
;MTKSKLAPNQLAFNPNVSLAERPVISLTIAILTNTIVDYELLSDHTRNGCALGLPSGNGEVSGDLAIARFIAKRAASASGTTLALLGGSDEEDVALMDQWVDYALSLSKFGLARRALSIQRTLDPLLVTGTYVVGHSLSLADVALFAALGFPSTEESKAEIARICPTGCPTLRWMEMMANSPAVKEATQLAVGVAKNAEATLEQGAMLDPLAAGMAYLEGATPGSTTTRFPPEPSGYLHVGHAKASLLNDYYARRYKGRLVVRFDDTNPSKEKDEYQTSIIEDLGKIGVKPDVVT
;
A
#
# COMPACT_ATOMS: atom_id res chain seq x y z
N MET A 1 -3.59 -12.86 -21.80
CA MET A 1 -2.36 -12.51 -21.07
C MET A 1 -2.21 -11.00 -21.10
N THR A 2 -2.49 -10.34 -19.98
CA THR A 2 -2.28 -8.89 -19.81
C THR A 2 -0.79 -8.63 -19.95
N LYS A 3 -0.38 -7.79 -20.92
CA LYS A 3 0.99 -7.31 -21.01
C LYS A 3 1.31 -6.59 -19.70
N SER A 4 2.13 -7.20 -18.84
CA SER A 4 2.62 -6.54 -17.64
C SER A 4 3.45 -5.33 -18.08
N LYS A 5 3.28 -4.21 -17.37
CA LYS A 5 4.09 -3.01 -17.56
C LYS A 5 5.45 -3.10 -16.84
N LEU A 6 5.67 -4.14 -16.04
CA LEU A 6 6.87 -4.30 -15.22
C LEU A 6 7.93 -5.14 -15.94
N ALA A 7 9.19 -4.72 -15.87
CA ALA A 7 10.28 -5.54 -16.34
C ALA A 7 10.54 -6.71 -15.37
N PRO A 8 11.23 -7.78 -15.81
CA PRO A 8 11.58 -8.89 -14.94
C PRO A 8 12.29 -8.45 -13.66
N ASN A 9 11.88 -9.03 -12.52
CA ASN A 9 12.39 -8.74 -11.18
C ASN A 9 12.16 -7.29 -10.67
N GLN A 10 11.27 -6.51 -11.29
CA GLN A 10 10.86 -5.22 -10.73
C GLN A 10 9.68 -5.40 -9.77
N LEU A 11 9.85 -4.98 -8.52
CA LEU A 11 8.81 -4.93 -7.49
C LEU A 11 8.25 -3.51 -7.40
N ALA A 12 7.06 -3.31 -7.93
CA ALA A 12 6.39 -2.02 -7.97
C ALA A 12 5.26 -1.92 -6.94
N PHE A 13 5.16 -0.76 -6.28
CA PHE A 13 4.07 -0.44 -5.36
C PHE A 13 3.86 1.06 -5.23
N ASN A 14 2.70 1.47 -4.73
CA ASN A 14 2.41 2.87 -4.45
C ASN A 14 3.05 3.28 -3.11
N PRO A 15 3.99 4.24 -3.07
CA PRO A 15 4.60 4.68 -1.81
C PRO A 15 3.66 5.52 -0.93
N ASN A 16 2.54 6.01 -1.46
CA ASN A 16 1.62 6.91 -0.74
C ASN A 16 0.51 6.19 0.04
N VAL A 17 0.43 4.86 -0.03
CA VAL A 17 -0.54 4.07 0.75
C VAL A 17 -0.02 3.74 2.15
N SER A 18 -0.91 3.26 3.00
CA SER A 18 -0.56 2.79 4.36
C SER A 18 0.51 1.70 4.30
N LEU A 19 1.33 1.58 5.34
CA LEU A 19 2.40 0.57 5.39
C LEU A 19 1.88 -0.87 5.22
N ALA A 20 0.64 -1.14 5.66
CA ALA A 20 -0.02 -2.44 5.52
C ALA A 20 -0.34 -2.82 4.06
N GLU A 21 -0.40 -1.86 3.15
CA GLU A 21 -0.66 -2.07 1.71
C GLU A 21 0.63 -2.10 0.87
N ARG A 22 1.77 -1.78 1.49
CA ARG A 22 3.09 -1.84 0.87
C ARG A 22 3.66 -3.26 0.95
N PRO A 23 4.64 -3.63 0.11
CA PRO A 23 5.16 -5.00 0.01
C PRO A 23 6.09 -5.39 1.18
N VAL A 24 5.70 -5.13 2.43
CA VAL A 24 6.58 -5.36 3.59
C VAL A 24 6.74 -6.86 3.86
N ILE A 25 5.71 -7.70 3.63
CA ILE A 25 5.82 -9.16 3.79
C ILE A 25 6.85 -9.70 2.79
N SER A 26 6.68 -9.39 1.51
CA SER A 26 7.58 -9.87 0.45
C SER A 26 8.99 -9.34 0.61
N LEU A 27 9.18 -8.08 0.99
CA LEU A 27 10.49 -7.52 1.34
C LEU A 27 11.13 -8.25 2.53
N THR A 28 10.36 -8.55 3.57
CA THR A 28 10.86 -9.30 4.74
C THR A 28 11.36 -10.68 4.32
N ILE A 29 10.60 -11.39 3.49
CA ILE A 29 11.01 -12.69 2.95
C ILE A 29 12.23 -12.55 2.02
N ALA A 30 12.29 -11.53 1.18
CA ALA A 30 13.44 -11.28 0.31
C ALA A 30 14.74 -11.04 1.11
N ILE A 31 14.66 -10.32 2.22
CA ILE A 31 15.81 -10.08 3.12
C ILE A 31 16.19 -11.37 3.86
N LEU A 32 15.23 -12.10 4.43
CA LEU A 32 15.49 -13.37 5.12
C LEU A 32 16.12 -14.43 4.20
N THR A 33 15.82 -14.37 2.91
CA THR A 33 16.39 -15.27 1.89
C THR A 33 17.62 -14.70 1.20
N ASN A 34 18.06 -13.49 1.56
CA ASN A 34 19.15 -12.76 0.91
C ASN A 34 18.96 -12.59 -0.62
N THR A 35 17.71 -12.57 -1.08
CA THR A 35 17.34 -12.38 -2.49
C THR A 35 16.92 -10.94 -2.79
N ILE A 36 16.90 -10.05 -1.79
CA ILE A 36 16.51 -8.63 -1.97
C ILE A 36 17.35 -7.92 -3.05
N VAL A 37 18.62 -8.31 -3.20
CA VAL A 37 19.54 -7.78 -4.23
C VAL A 37 19.13 -8.13 -5.67
N ASP A 38 18.28 -9.15 -5.84
CA ASP A 38 17.79 -9.57 -7.16
C ASP A 38 16.64 -8.69 -7.65
N TYR A 39 16.05 -7.87 -6.79
CA TYR A 39 14.83 -7.12 -7.07
C TYR A 39 15.06 -5.62 -7.10
N GLU A 40 14.54 -4.98 -8.15
CA GLU A 40 14.54 -3.52 -8.27
C GLU A 40 13.21 -2.98 -7.72
N LEU A 41 13.28 -2.08 -6.72
CA LEU A 41 12.10 -1.46 -6.12
C LEU A 41 11.66 -0.25 -6.93
N LEU A 42 10.40 -0.25 -7.39
CA LEU A 42 9.84 0.80 -8.23
C LEU A 42 8.63 1.47 -7.57
N SER A 43 8.62 2.80 -7.57
CA SER A 43 7.46 3.58 -7.11
C SER A 43 6.46 3.76 -8.24
N ASP A 44 5.24 3.24 -8.06
CA ASP A 44 4.12 3.41 -8.99
C ASP A 44 2.90 3.95 -8.24
N HIS A 45 2.72 5.27 -8.27
CA HIS A 45 1.64 5.98 -7.57
C HIS A 45 0.24 5.68 -8.13
N THR A 46 0.14 5.01 -9.28
CA THR A 46 -1.13 4.69 -9.92
C THR A 46 -1.64 3.29 -9.58
N ARG A 47 -0.79 2.47 -8.96
CA ARG A 47 -1.10 1.06 -8.69
C ARG A 47 -1.87 0.89 -7.39
N ASN A 48 -2.83 -0.03 -7.43
CA ASN A 48 -3.51 -0.53 -6.24
C ASN A 48 -2.77 -1.78 -5.76
N GLY A 49 -2.11 -1.68 -4.60
CA GLY A 49 -1.28 -2.76 -4.03
C GLY A 49 0.11 -2.87 -4.67
N CYS A 50 0.74 -4.03 -4.50
CA CYS A 50 2.08 -4.33 -5.00
C CYS A 50 2.07 -5.41 -6.09
N ALA A 51 3.03 -5.34 -7.00
CA ALA A 51 3.22 -6.30 -8.08
C ALA A 51 4.70 -6.55 -8.38
N LEU A 52 5.05 -7.79 -8.69
CA LEU A 52 6.39 -8.22 -9.08
C LEU A 52 6.39 -8.70 -10.54
N GLY A 53 7.24 -8.14 -11.38
CA GLY A 53 7.49 -8.64 -12.73
C GLY A 53 8.15 -10.02 -12.70
N LEU A 54 7.54 -11.01 -13.36
CA LEU A 54 8.04 -12.38 -13.36
C LEU A 54 9.39 -12.47 -14.09
N PRO A 55 10.36 -13.28 -13.60
CA PRO A 55 11.67 -13.43 -14.24
C PRO A 55 11.61 -13.94 -15.69
N SER A 56 10.57 -14.70 -16.02
CA SER A 56 10.33 -15.22 -17.37
C SER A 56 9.88 -14.16 -18.38
N GLY A 57 9.54 -12.94 -17.92
CA GLY A 57 8.95 -11.90 -18.75
C GLY A 57 7.47 -12.13 -19.11
N ASN A 58 6.87 -13.24 -18.65
CA ASN A 58 5.51 -13.65 -19.01
C ASN A 58 4.43 -13.05 -18.08
N GLY A 59 4.59 -11.80 -17.67
CA GLY A 59 3.62 -11.08 -16.84
C GLY A 59 4.14 -10.74 -15.44
N GLU A 60 3.22 -10.55 -14.51
CA GLU A 60 3.49 -10.13 -13.13
C GLU A 60 2.66 -10.95 -12.13
N VAL A 61 3.14 -11.02 -10.89
CA VAL A 61 2.41 -11.53 -9.73
C VAL A 61 2.03 -10.35 -8.86
N SER A 62 0.76 -10.24 -8.48
CA SER A 62 0.24 -9.14 -7.67
C SER A 62 -0.18 -9.63 -6.28
N GLY A 63 0.03 -8.78 -5.27
CA GLY A 63 -0.30 -9.05 -3.88
C GLY A 63 0.91 -9.48 -3.06
N ASP A 64 1.07 -8.87 -1.89
CA ASP A 64 2.30 -8.95 -1.07
C ASP A 64 2.62 -10.39 -0.68
N LEU A 65 1.60 -11.12 -0.23
CA LEU A 65 1.71 -12.52 0.16
C LEU A 65 2.02 -13.46 -1.02
N ALA A 66 1.41 -13.22 -2.18
CA ALA A 66 1.65 -14.04 -3.38
C ALA A 66 3.10 -13.86 -3.87
N ILE A 67 3.59 -12.62 -3.84
CA ILE A 67 4.97 -12.27 -4.12
C ILE A 67 5.90 -12.92 -3.09
N ALA A 68 5.58 -12.82 -1.80
CA ALA A 68 6.37 -13.45 -0.72
C ALA A 68 6.50 -14.96 -0.90
N ARG A 69 5.40 -15.67 -1.21
CA ARG A 69 5.41 -17.12 -1.51
C ARG A 69 6.26 -17.43 -2.73
N PHE A 70 6.19 -16.61 -3.78
CA PHE A 70 7.01 -16.79 -4.98
C PHE A 70 8.51 -16.67 -4.66
N ILE A 71 8.90 -15.63 -3.92
CA ILE A 71 10.29 -15.39 -3.51
C ILE A 71 10.78 -16.55 -2.64
N ALA A 72 10.01 -16.95 -1.62
CA ALA A 72 10.36 -18.06 -0.75
C ALA A 72 10.53 -19.38 -1.51
N LYS A 73 9.62 -19.72 -2.44
CA LYS A 73 9.73 -20.94 -3.25
C LYS A 73 10.96 -20.94 -4.15
N ARG A 74 11.28 -19.78 -4.75
CA ARG A 74 12.48 -19.63 -5.58
C ARG A 74 13.76 -19.83 -4.77
N ALA A 75 13.81 -19.24 -3.58
CA ALA A 75 14.97 -19.36 -2.68
C ALA A 75 15.08 -20.76 -2.03
N ALA A 76 13.96 -21.45 -1.75
CA ALA A 76 13.97 -22.83 -1.25
C ALA A 76 14.57 -23.83 -2.23
N SER A 77 14.44 -23.56 -3.53
CA SER A 77 15.12 -24.36 -4.57
C SER A 77 16.65 -24.16 -4.56
N ALA A 78 17.15 -23.11 -3.91
CA ALA A 78 18.56 -22.75 -3.82
C ALA A 78 19.19 -23.01 -2.43
N SER A 79 18.42 -22.95 -1.34
CA SER A 79 18.90 -23.15 0.04
C SER A 79 17.84 -23.78 0.95
N GLY A 80 18.20 -24.83 1.69
CA GLY A 80 17.31 -25.59 2.57
C GLY A 80 16.75 -24.81 3.77
N THR A 81 17.40 -23.72 4.20
CA THR A 81 16.91 -22.85 5.29
C THR A 81 15.61 -22.11 4.94
N THR A 82 15.25 -22.02 3.66
CA THR A 82 14.06 -21.31 3.19
C THR A 82 12.77 -22.16 3.30
N LEU A 83 12.87 -23.48 3.44
CA LEU A 83 11.71 -24.35 3.69
C LEU A 83 11.01 -23.95 4.99
N ALA A 84 11.76 -23.57 6.03
CA ALA A 84 11.20 -23.12 7.31
C ALA A 84 10.23 -21.92 7.15
N LEU A 85 10.51 -21.00 6.22
CA LEU A 85 9.63 -19.85 5.95
C LEU A 85 8.29 -20.26 5.33
N LEU A 86 8.25 -21.40 4.64
CA LEU A 86 7.06 -21.98 4.01
C LEU A 86 6.37 -23.04 4.88
N GLY A 87 6.70 -23.15 6.17
CA GLY A 87 6.13 -24.17 7.06
C GLY A 87 6.98 -25.44 7.17
N GLY A 88 8.25 -25.41 6.78
CA GLY A 88 9.17 -26.54 6.93
C GLY A 88 9.04 -27.60 5.83
N SER A 89 9.47 -28.83 6.15
CA SER A 89 9.35 -29.99 5.26
C SER A 89 8.07 -30.79 5.50
N ASP A 90 7.39 -30.55 6.64
CA ASP A 90 6.25 -31.34 7.08
C ASP A 90 4.96 -30.75 6.49
N GLU A 91 4.18 -31.59 5.79
CA GLU A 91 2.96 -31.14 5.09
C GLU A 91 1.92 -30.54 6.05
N GLU A 92 1.88 -31.00 7.31
CA GLU A 92 0.99 -30.49 8.35
C GLU A 92 1.33 -29.05 8.74
N ASP A 93 2.61 -28.73 8.94
CA ASP A 93 3.06 -27.38 9.30
C ASP A 93 2.84 -26.40 8.12
N VAL A 94 3.01 -26.86 6.89
CA VAL A 94 2.65 -26.08 5.68
C VAL A 94 1.15 -25.77 5.66
N ALA A 95 0.29 -26.75 5.96
CA ALA A 95 -1.15 -26.54 5.99
C ALA A 95 -1.59 -25.60 7.13
N LEU A 96 -1.00 -25.73 8.32
CA LEU A 96 -1.23 -24.83 9.44
C LEU A 96 -0.78 -23.40 9.11
N MET A 97 0.38 -23.24 8.49
CA MET A 97 0.87 -21.94 8.04
C MET A 97 -0.09 -21.28 7.05
N ASP A 98 -0.59 -22.03 6.07
CA ASP A 98 -1.58 -21.53 5.11
C ASP A 98 -2.89 -21.12 5.80
N GLN A 99 -3.37 -21.90 6.78
CA GLN A 99 -4.53 -21.53 7.58
C GLN A 99 -4.34 -20.18 8.31
N TRP A 100 -3.17 -19.95 8.92
CA TRP A 100 -2.89 -18.70 9.62
C TRP A 100 -2.77 -17.50 8.69
N VAL A 101 -2.21 -17.73 7.51
CA VAL A 101 -2.11 -16.72 6.46
C VAL A 101 -3.50 -16.33 5.96
N ASP A 102 -4.39 -17.29 5.71
CA ASP A 102 -5.78 -17.03 5.34
C ASP A 102 -6.55 -16.30 6.45
N TYR A 103 -6.30 -16.69 7.71
CA TYR A 103 -6.86 -15.99 8.87
C TYR A 103 -6.41 -14.52 8.89
N ALA A 104 -5.12 -14.24 8.72
CA ALA A 104 -4.59 -12.87 8.67
C ALA A 104 -5.23 -12.04 7.54
N LEU A 105 -5.39 -12.62 6.35
CA LEU A 105 -6.07 -11.97 5.22
C LEU A 105 -7.54 -11.66 5.51
N SER A 106 -8.25 -12.57 6.18
CA SER A 106 -9.65 -12.37 6.56
C SER A 106 -9.84 -11.17 7.50
N LEU A 107 -8.81 -10.85 8.31
CA LEU A 107 -8.83 -9.77 9.27
C LEU A 107 -8.71 -8.38 8.61
N SER A 108 -8.18 -8.28 7.39
CA SER A 108 -7.95 -7.01 6.67
C SER A 108 -9.20 -6.13 6.55
N LYS A 109 -10.39 -6.74 6.56
CA LYS A 109 -11.69 -6.06 6.47
C LYS A 109 -12.11 -5.31 7.73
N PHE A 110 -11.44 -5.56 8.87
CA PHE A 110 -11.79 -4.98 10.16
C PHE A 110 -10.78 -3.91 10.58
N GLY A 111 -11.22 -2.96 11.41
CA GLY A 111 -10.34 -1.95 12.01
C GLY A 111 -9.34 -2.54 13.00
N LEU A 112 -8.24 -1.82 13.26
CA LEU A 112 -7.09 -2.27 14.04
C LEU A 112 -7.47 -2.91 15.39
N ALA A 113 -8.35 -2.28 16.17
CA ALA A 113 -8.75 -2.79 17.48
C ALA A 113 -9.38 -4.18 17.43
N ARG A 114 -10.22 -4.45 16.43
CA ARG A 114 -10.83 -5.78 16.24
C ARG A 114 -9.80 -6.80 15.79
N ARG A 115 -8.90 -6.43 14.87
CA ARG A 115 -7.80 -7.30 14.42
C ARG A 115 -6.90 -7.69 15.58
N ALA A 116 -6.44 -6.71 16.37
CA ALA A 116 -5.56 -6.94 17.51
C ALA A 116 -6.19 -7.85 18.57
N LEU A 117 -7.45 -7.63 18.96
CA LEU A 117 -8.14 -8.50 19.91
C LEU A 117 -8.39 -9.90 19.37
N SER A 118 -8.69 -10.04 18.07
CA SER A 118 -8.92 -11.34 17.45
C SER A 118 -7.63 -12.15 17.38
N ILE A 119 -6.53 -11.52 16.95
CA ILE A 119 -5.19 -12.15 16.96
C ILE A 119 -4.82 -12.54 18.39
N GLN A 120 -4.94 -11.63 19.35
CA GLN A 120 -4.60 -11.91 20.75
C GLN A 120 -5.35 -13.13 21.31
N ARG A 121 -6.66 -13.21 21.12
CA ARG A 121 -7.47 -14.31 21.66
C ARG A 121 -7.13 -15.66 21.05
N THR A 122 -6.84 -15.69 19.75
CA THR A 122 -6.56 -16.95 19.04
C THR A 122 -5.10 -17.39 19.20
N LEU A 123 -4.18 -16.43 19.28
CA LEU A 123 -2.74 -16.69 19.26
C LEU A 123 -2.16 -16.90 20.67
N ASP A 124 -2.72 -16.25 21.70
CA ASP A 124 -2.21 -16.37 23.07
C ASP A 124 -2.09 -17.83 23.56
N PRO A 125 -3.09 -18.72 23.39
CA PRO A 125 -2.96 -20.11 23.85
C PRO A 125 -1.76 -20.85 23.25
N LEU A 126 -1.37 -20.50 22.02
CA LEU A 126 -0.24 -21.12 21.32
C LEU A 126 1.09 -20.51 21.76
N LEU A 127 1.13 -19.19 21.96
CA LEU A 127 2.32 -18.46 22.37
C LEU A 127 2.66 -18.58 23.87
N VAL A 128 1.79 -19.20 24.67
CA VAL A 128 2.10 -19.56 26.06
C VAL A 128 3.25 -20.57 26.10
N THR A 129 3.27 -21.54 25.19
CA THR A 129 4.31 -22.58 25.12
C THR A 129 5.27 -22.37 23.94
N GLY A 130 4.84 -21.66 22.90
CA GLY A 130 5.61 -21.42 21.67
C GLY A 130 6.21 -20.01 21.55
N THR A 131 7.26 -19.90 20.74
CA THR A 131 7.85 -18.61 20.36
C THR A 131 7.29 -18.08 19.04
N TYR A 132 7.04 -18.98 18.08
CA TYR A 132 6.50 -18.70 16.75
C TYR A 132 5.10 -19.29 16.59
N VAL A 133 4.38 -18.86 15.56
CA VAL A 133 3.00 -19.29 15.29
C VAL A 133 2.93 -20.75 14.83
N VAL A 134 3.88 -21.17 13.98
CA VAL A 134 3.97 -22.53 13.45
C VAL A 134 5.38 -23.07 13.67
N GLY A 135 5.49 -24.28 14.21
CA GLY A 135 6.76 -24.93 14.48
C GLY A 135 7.67 -24.16 15.45
N HIS A 136 8.98 -24.19 15.19
CA HIS A 136 10.02 -23.63 16.05
C HIS A 136 10.86 -22.54 15.37
N SER A 137 10.39 -22.01 14.24
CA SER A 137 11.10 -21.02 13.44
C SER A 137 10.16 -19.98 12.87
N LEU A 138 10.70 -18.82 12.51
CA LEU A 138 9.94 -17.77 11.82
C LEU A 138 9.33 -18.32 10.52
N SER A 139 8.03 -18.08 10.35
CA SER A 139 7.27 -18.54 9.17
C SER A 139 6.54 -17.37 8.50
N LEU A 140 6.00 -17.61 7.29
CA LEU A 140 5.14 -16.65 6.61
C LEU A 140 3.89 -16.29 7.43
N ALA A 141 3.40 -17.22 8.27
CA ALA A 141 2.27 -16.97 9.17
C ALA A 141 2.60 -15.87 10.19
N ASP A 142 3.79 -15.88 10.79
CA ASP A 142 4.22 -14.83 11.73
C ASP A 142 4.26 -13.46 11.04
N VAL A 143 4.86 -13.39 9.85
CA VAL A 143 4.97 -12.14 9.09
C VAL A 143 3.59 -11.63 8.66
N ALA A 144 2.69 -12.52 8.22
CA ALA A 144 1.33 -12.16 7.81
C ALA A 144 0.46 -11.68 8.98
N LEU A 145 0.54 -12.32 10.15
CA LEU A 145 -0.16 -11.86 11.36
C LEU A 145 0.39 -10.52 11.85
N PHE A 146 1.71 -10.32 11.77
CA PHE A 146 2.33 -9.04 12.12
C PHE A 146 1.93 -7.93 11.14
N ALA A 147 1.78 -8.25 9.86
CA ALA A 147 1.23 -7.37 8.83
C ALA A 147 -0.23 -6.99 9.11
N ALA A 148 -1.05 -7.93 9.57
CA ALA A 148 -2.45 -7.68 9.94
C ALA A 148 -2.57 -6.70 11.13
N LEU A 149 -1.56 -6.61 11.99
CA LEU A 149 -1.43 -5.57 13.02
C LEU A 149 -0.94 -4.22 12.48
N GLY A 150 -0.64 -4.12 11.18
CA GLY A 150 -0.18 -2.89 10.54
C GLY A 150 1.33 -2.66 10.63
N PHE A 151 2.13 -3.72 10.84
CA PHE A 151 3.58 -3.62 11.05
C PHE A 151 3.98 -2.63 12.15
N PRO A 152 3.63 -2.90 13.42
CA PRO A 152 3.94 -2.00 14.53
C PRO A 152 5.44 -1.95 14.82
N SER A 153 6.18 -1.17 14.03
CA SER A 153 7.63 -1.00 14.14
C SER A 153 8.03 0.27 14.92
N THR A 154 7.10 1.20 15.14
CA THR A 154 7.32 2.45 15.89
C THR A 154 6.84 2.31 17.33
N GLU A 155 7.37 3.10 18.25
CA GLU A 155 6.90 3.10 19.64
C GLU A 155 5.42 3.50 19.76
N GLU A 156 4.95 4.40 18.91
CA GLU A 156 3.55 4.84 18.90
C GLU A 156 2.59 3.72 18.49
N SER A 157 2.92 3.00 17.42
CA SER A 157 2.08 1.89 16.92
C SER A 157 2.06 0.70 17.88
N LYS A 158 3.21 0.41 18.52
CA LYS A 158 3.28 -0.58 19.60
C LYS A 158 2.43 -0.17 20.80
N ALA A 159 2.50 1.11 21.21
CA ALA A 159 1.72 1.63 22.32
C ALA A 159 0.20 1.60 22.02
N GLU A 160 -0.21 1.85 20.79
CA GLU A 160 -1.62 1.74 20.37
C GLU A 160 -2.15 0.31 20.55
N ILE A 161 -1.42 -0.70 20.09
CA ILE A 161 -1.80 -2.11 20.24
C ILE A 161 -1.75 -2.53 21.73
N ALA A 162 -0.76 -2.06 22.48
CA ALA A 162 -0.65 -2.35 23.92
C ALA A 162 -1.81 -1.76 24.74
N ARG A 163 -2.46 -0.68 24.29
CA ARG A 163 -3.68 -0.15 24.92
C ARG A 163 -4.92 -1.01 24.62
N ILE A 164 -4.92 -1.74 23.51
CA ILE A 164 -6.04 -2.58 23.07
C ILE A 164 -5.95 -3.97 23.73
N CYS A 165 -4.77 -4.57 23.76
CA CYS A 165 -4.55 -5.90 24.28
C CYS A 165 -4.41 -5.90 25.82
N PRO A 166 -4.74 -7.01 26.50
CA PRO A 166 -4.46 -7.17 27.92
C PRO A 166 -2.95 -7.01 28.21
N THR A 167 -2.62 -6.35 29.31
CA THR A 167 -1.24 -6.10 29.71
C THR A 167 -0.50 -7.42 29.96
N GLY A 168 0.71 -7.55 29.40
CA GLY A 168 1.57 -8.72 29.61
C GLY A 168 1.14 -9.98 28.87
N CYS A 169 0.23 -9.89 27.87
CA CYS A 169 -0.16 -11.07 27.11
C CYS A 169 0.96 -11.61 26.21
N PRO A 170 1.00 -12.94 25.94
CA PRO A 170 1.98 -13.55 25.04
C PRO A 170 2.04 -12.92 23.64
N THR A 171 0.92 -12.45 23.11
CA THR A 171 0.88 -11.75 21.82
C THR A 171 1.70 -10.46 21.83
N LEU A 172 1.70 -9.68 22.91
CA LEU A 172 2.54 -8.47 23.00
C LEU A 172 4.03 -8.82 23.03
N ARG A 173 4.42 -9.91 23.72
CA ARG A 173 5.80 -10.44 23.69
C ARG A 173 6.21 -10.84 22.28
N TRP A 174 5.37 -11.61 21.58
CA TRP A 174 5.63 -12.04 20.22
C TRP A 174 5.70 -10.83 19.26
N MET A 175 4.81 -9.85 19.41
CA MET A 175 4.84 -8.61 18.63
C MET A 175 6.16 -7.86 18.83
N GLU A 176 6.63 -7.73 20.07
CA GLU A 176 7.91 -7.08 20.37
C GLU A 176 9.11 -7.83 19.78
N MET A 177 9.08 -9.16 19.80
CA MET A 177 10.08 -9.99 19.12
C MET A 177 10.08 -9.74 17.61
N MET A 178 8.90 -9.76 16.97
CA MET A 178 8.75 -9.51 15.54
C MET A 178 9.22 -8.11 15.14
N ALA A 179 8.83 -7.09 15.92
CA ALA A 179 9.27 -5.71 15.71
C ALA A 179 10.78 -5.54 15.87
N ASN A 180 11.43 -6.39 16.68
CA ASN A 180 12.88 -6.37 16.89
C ASN A 180 13.69 -7.19 15.88
N SER A 181 13.03 -7.96 15.01
CA SER A 181 13.70 -8.70 13.95
C SER A 181 14.41 -7.76 12.97
N PRO A 182 15.72 -7.94 12.69
CA PRO A 182 16.45 -7.11 11.74
C PRO A 182 15.81 -7.09 10.35
N ALA A 183 15.34 -8.26 9.88
CA ALA A 183 14.71 -8.36 8.56
C ALA A 183 13.40 -7.57 8.45
N VAL A 184 12.58 -7.57 9.51
CA VAL A 184 11.33 -6.79 9.54
C VAL A 184 11.63 -5.29 9.61
N LYS A 185 12.64 -4.88 10.40
CA LYS A 185 13.07 -3.47 10.46
C LYS A 185 13.57 -2.98 9.12
N GLU A 186 14.45 -3.74 8.48
CA GLU A 186 15.00 -3.40 7.17
C GLU A 186 13.92 -3.40 6.09
N ALA A 187 13.03 -4.39 6.05
CA ALA A 187 11.91 -4.43 5.10
C ALA A 187 10.99 -3.21 5.26
N THR A 188 10.68 -2.84 6.50
CA THR A 188 9.88 -1.66 6.82
C THR A 188 10.60 -0.38 6.37
N GLN A 189 11.91 -0.29 6.64
CA GLN A 189 12.74 0.82 6.19
C GLN A 189 12.85 0.91 4.67
N LEU A 190 12.89 -0.20 3.94
CA LEU A 190 12.87 -0.19 2.48
C LEU A 190 11.50 0.22 1.93
N ALA A 191 10.40 -0.30 2.49
CA ALA A 191 9.05 0.09 2.09
C ALA A 191 8.73 1.57 2.37
N VAL A 192 9.30 2.13 3.43
CA VAL A 192 9.24 3.58 3.73
C VAL A 192 10.31 4.35 2.95
N GLY A 193 11.47 3.75 2.76
CA GLY A 193 12.65 4.34 2.13
C GLY A 193 12.46 4.53 0.65
N VAL A 194 11.77 3.64 -0.07
CA VAL A 194 11.35 3.86 -1.46
C VAL A 194 10.37 5.01 -1.57
N ALA A 195 9.47 5.18 -0.59
CA ALA A 195 8.67 6.40 -0.51
C ALA A 195 9.58 7.62 -0.36
N LYS A 196 10.62 7.55 0.47
CA LYS A 196 11.59 8.65 0.62
C LYS A 196 12.61 8.78 -0.52
N ASN A 197 12.94 7.76 -1.29
CA ASN A 197 14.03 7.77 -2.27
C ASN A 197 13.50 8.12 -3.66
N ALA A 198 12.28 7.67 -4.00
CA ALA A 198 11.57 8.14 -5.18
C ALA A 198 10.86 9.49 -4.93
N GLU A 199 10.44 9.79 -3.69
CA GLU A 199 9.88 11.11 -3.30
C GLU A 199 10.85 12.00 -2.48
N ALA A 200 12.15 11.74 -2.51
CA ALA A 200 13.18 12.76 -2.22
C ALA A 200 14.26 12.84 -3.32
N THR A 201 13.95 12.34 -4.52
CA THR A 201 14.52 12.88 -5.76
C THR A 201 13.47 13.72 -6.52
N LEU A 202 12.62 14.40 -5.77
CA LEU A 202 12.26 15.76 -6.11
C LEU A 202 13.04 16.62 -5.12
N GLU A 203 14.10 17.24 -5.63
CA GLU A 203 15.08 18.07 -4.93
C GLU A 203 14.53 18.62 -3.60
N GLN A 204 15.19 18.32 -2.48
CA GLN A 204 15.17 19.22 -1.33
C GLN A 204 15.60 20.60 -1.83
N GLY A 205 14.63 21.43 -2.21
CA GLY A 205 14.88 22.68 -2.94
C GLY A 205 14.10 22.90 -4.24
N ALA A 206 13.21 21.99 -4.67
CA ALA A 206 12.21 22.34 -5.68
C ALA A 206 11.26 23.37 -5.08
N MET A 207 11.64 24.64 -5.21
CA MET A 207 10.83 25.81 -4.91
C MET A 207 9.53 25.68 -5.68
N LEU A 208 8.55 25.11 -4.99
CA LEU A 208 7.15 25.22 -5.25
C LEU A 208 6.86 26.69 -5.66
N ASP A 209 6.37 26.92 -6.89
CA ASP A 209 6.22 28.28 -7.45
C ASP A 209 5.55 29.22 -6.43
N PRO A 210 5.96 30.49 -6.33
CA PRO A 210 5.35 31.43 -5.40
C PRO A 210 3.82 31.40 -5.54
N LEU A 211 3.13 31.34 -4.40
CA LEU A 211 1.69 31.29 -4.37
C LEU A 211 1.13 32.53 -5.08
N ALA A 212 0.11 32.37 -5.90
CA ALA A 212 -0.56 33.52 -6.52
C ALA A 212 -1.13 34.41 -5.42
N ALA A 213 -1.08 35.74 -5.62
CA ALA A 213 -1.53 36.70 -4.63
C ALA A 213 -2.97 36.40 -4.18
N GLY A 214 -3.18 36.24 -2.87
CA GLY A 214 -4.50 35.97 -2.27
C GLY A 214 -4.89 34.49 -2.16
N MET A 215 -4.03 33.55 -2.54
CA MET A 215 -4.25 32.11 -2.31
C MET A 215 -3.74 31.67 -0.93
N ALA A 216 -4.13 30.47 -0.47
CA ALA A 216 -3.63 29.85 0.76
C ALA A 216 -2.94 28.52 0.47
N TYR A 217 -2.04 28.09 1.37
CA TYR A 217 -1.50 26.73 1.30
C TYR A 217 -2.54 25.72 1.75
N LEU A 218 -2.58 24.56 1.09
CA LEU A 218 -3.40 23.44 1.53
C LEU A 218 -2.73 22.74 2.72
N GLU A 219 -3.44 22.63 3.84
CA GLU A 219 -2.96 21.92 5.03
C GLU A 219 -2.80 20.42 4.73
N GLY A 220 -1.63 19.85 5.06
CA GLY A 220 -1.34 18.44 4.83
C GLY A 220 -1.13 18.03 3.37
N ALA A 221 -1.13 18.98 2.42
CA ALA A 221 -0.89 18.69 1.02
C ALA A 221 0.59 18.36 0.76
N THR A 222 0.83 17.14 0.30
CA THR A 222 2.14 16.64 -0.11
C THR A 222 2.28 16.72 -1.63
N PRO A 223 3.37 17.33 -2.16
CA PRO A 223 3.63 17.34 -3.59
C PRO A 223 3.63 15.90 -4.17
N GLY A 224 2.95 15.67 -5.29
CA GLY A 224 2.80 14.36 -5.92
C GLY A 224 1.57 13.54 -5.46
N SER A 225 1.01 13.86 -4.29
CA SER A 225 -0.08 13.07 -3.68
C SER A 225 -1.43 13.80 -3.65
N THR A 226 -1.44 15.14 -3.79
CA THR A 226 -2.67 15.93 -3.81
C THR A 226 -3.57 15.53 -4.99
N THR A 227 -4.84 15.23 -4.71
CA THR A 227 -5.85 15.00 -5.76
C THR A 227 -7.00 15.99 -5.57
N THR A 228 -7.28 16.81 -6.57
CA THR A 228 -8.42 17.71 -6.59
C THR A 228 -9.55 17.08 -7.42
N ARG A 229 -10.80 17.33 -7.01
CA ARG A 229 -11.99 16.82 -7.70
C ARG A 229 -12.86 17.98 -8.14
N PHE A 230 -13.18 18.02 -9.43
CA PHE A 230 -14.21 18.88 -9.98
C PHE A 230 -15.45 18.04 -10.33
N PRO A 231 -16.56 18.17 -9.58
CA PRO A 231 -17.77 17.42 -9.85
C PRO A 231 -18.86 18.28 -10.53
N PRO A 232 -18.86 18.42 -11.87
CA PRO A 232 -19.93 19.12 -12.57
C PRO A 232 -21.19 18.25 -12.63
N GLU A 233 -22.34 18.86 -12.41
CA GLU A 233 -23.65 18.25 -12.66
C GLU A 233 -24.01 18.45 -14.15
N PRO A 234 -24.26 17.38 -14.93
CA PRO A 234 -24.53 17.49 -16.37
C PRO A 234 -25.99 17.87 -16.67
N SER A 235 -26.58 18.76 -15.87
CA SER A 235 -27.94 19.28 -16.05
C SER A 235 -27.98 20.65 -16.78
N GLY A 236 -26.81 21.21 -17.11
CA GLY A 236 -26.68 22.46 -17.86
C GLY A 236 -25.24 22.80 -18.26
N TYR A 237 -25.07 23.92 -18.97
CA TYR A 237 -23.76 24.39 -19.45
C TYR A 237 -22.87 24.94 -18.31
N LEU A 238 -21.55 24.94 -18.53
CA LEU A 238 -20.62 25.58 -17.60
C LEU A 238 -20.94 27.08 -17.47
N HIS A 239 -21.02 27.55 -16.22
CA HIS A 239 -21.12 28.96 -15.89
C HIS A 239 -19.89 29.40 -15.11
N VAL A 240 -19.79 30.70 -14.81
CA VAL A 240 -18.62 31.30 -14.15
C VAL A 240 -18.25 30.65 -12.81
N GLY A 241 -19.23 30.12 -12.07
CA GLY A 241 -19.01 29.40 -10.81
C GLY A 241 -18.25 28.10 -11.04
N HIS A 242 -18.64 27.33 -12.05
CA HIS A 242 -17.94 26.13 -12.46
C HIS A 242 -16.52 26.44 -12.95
N ALA A 243 -16.36 27.48 -13.78
CA ALA A 243 -15.05 27.90 -14.27
C ALA A 243 -14.10 28.27 -13.11
N LYS A 244 -14.61 28.97 -12.09
CA LYS A 244 -13.83 29.30 -10.89
C LYS A 244 -13.39 28.03 -10.15
N ALA A 245 -14.30 27.09 -9.93
CA ALA A 245 -14.01 25.84 -9.22
C ALA A 245 -13.00 24.97 -9.99
N SER A 246 -13.18 24.83 -11.31
CA SER A 246 -12.29 24.04 -12.15
C SER A 246 -10.89 24.64 -12.25
N LEU A 247 -10.77 25.96 -12.41
CA LEU A 247 -9.48 26.66 -12.45
C LEU A 247 -8.74 26.58 -11.10
N LEU A 248 -9.46 26.69 -9.98
CA LEU A 248 -8.86 26.57 -8.65
C LEU A 248 -8.35 25.15 -8.39
N ASN A 249 -9.15 24.15 -8.78
CA ASN A 249 -8.78 22.74 -8.64
C ASN A 249 -7.60 22.37 -9.55
N ASP A 250 -7.55 22.88 -10.78
CA ASP A 250 -6.40 22.69 -11.67
C ASP A 250 -5.17 23.40 -11.11
N TYR A 251 -5.28 24.66 -10.65
CA TYR A 251 -4.18 25.40 -10.04
C TYR A 251 -3.52 24.62 -8.91
N TYR A 252 -4.30 24.12 -7.95
CA TYR A 252 -3.74 23.33 -6.84
C TYR A 252 -3.21 21.97 -7.30
N ALA A 253 -3.88 21.29 -8.24
CA ALA A 253 -3.36 20.04 -8.78
C ALA A 253 -1.98 20.25 -9.43
N ARG A 254 -1.82 21.23 -10.32
CA ARG A 254 -0.53 21.52 -10.96
C ARG A 254 0.53 21.96 -9.96
N ARG A 255 0.15 22.85 -9.05
CA ARG A 255 1.05 23.42 -8.05
C ARG A 255 1.60 22.39 -7.08
N TYR A 256 0.80 21.40 -6.71
CA TYR A 256 1.25 20.29 -5.88
C TYR A 256 1.66 19.07 -6.70
N LYS A 257 1.87 19.19 -8.02
CA LYS A 257 2.21 18.05 -8.91
C LYS A 257 1.28 16.84 -8.73
N GLY A 258 0.03 17.14 -8.39
CA GLY A 258 -1.04 16.22 -8.10
C GLY A 258 -1.89 15.92 -9.34
N ARG A 259 -3.10 15.43 -9.12
CA ARG A 259 -4.05 15.08 -10.18
C ARG A 259 -5.36 15.83 -10.08
N LEU A 260 -5.92 16.21 -11.22
CA LEU A 260 -7.28 16.73 -11.36
C LEU A 260 -8.22 15.61 -11.86
N VAL A 261 -9.23 15.29 -11.05
CA VAL A 261 -10.30 14.36 -11.41
C VAL A 261 -11.57 15.13 -11.74
N VAL A 262 -12.09 14.93 -12.95
CA VAL A 262 -13.45 15.39 -13.30
C VAL A 262 -14.38 14.20 -13.12
N ARG A 263 -15.37 14.37 -12.24
CA ARG A 263 -16.35 13.31 -11.97
C ARG A 263 -17.75 13.83 -12.13
N PHE A 264 -18.45 13.41 -13.18
CA PHE A 264 -19.83 13.86 -13.40
C PHE A 264 -20.72 13.41 -12.25
N ASP A 265 -21.46 14.35 -11.68
CA ASP A 265 -22.36 14.10 -10.55
C ASP A 265 -23.77 13.83 -11.10
N ASP A 266 -24.06 12.56 -11.40
CA ASP A 266 -25.33 12.07 -11.94
C ASP A 266 -26.31 11.78 -10.79
N THR A 267 -26.89 12.85 -10.24
CA THR A 267 -27.87 12.75 -9.15
C THR A 267 -29.30 12.94 -9.64
N ASN A 268 -29.52 13.29 -10.91
CA ASN A 268 -30.85 13.52 -11.46
C ASN A 268 -30.98 13.07 -12.92
N PRO A 269 -31.26 11.78 -13.17
CA PRO A 269 -31.32 11.18 -14.51
C PRO A 269 -32.33 11.83 -15.47
N SER A 270 -33.30 12.60 -14.96
CA SER A 270 -34.34 13.25 -15.77
C SER A 270 -33.90 14.56 -16.43
N LYS A 271 -32.81 15.17 -15.95
CA LYS A 271 -32.31 16.47 -16.43
C LYS A 271 -30.98 16.36 -17.18
N GLU A 272 -30.41 15.16 -17.22
CA GLU A 272 -29.08 14.92 -17.75
C GLU A 272 -29.16 14.58 -19.24
N LYS A 273 -28.18 15.09 -19.97
CA LYS A 273 -28.03 14.83 -21.40
C LYS A 273 -26.55 14.76 -21.76
N ASP A 274 -26.22 13.84 -22.66
CA ASP A 274 -24.87 13.67 -23.20
C ASP A 274 -24.33 14.96 -23.84
N GLU A 275 -25.23 15.82 -24.34
CA GLU A 275 -24.87 17.13 -24.90
C GLU A 275 -24.17 18.03 -23.86
N TYR A 276 -24.62 18.02 -22.61
CA TYR A 276 -24.03 18.83 -21.56
C TYR A 276 -22.70 18.26 -21.10
N GLN A 277 -22.58 16.94 -20.99
CA GLN A 277 -21.31 16.28 -20.65
C GLN A 277 -20.22 16.62 -21.67
N THR A 278 -20.56 16.54 -22.97
CA THR A 278 -19.64 16.84 -24.07
C THR A 278 -19.24 18.32 -24.05
N SER A 279 -20.23 19.23 -23.91
CA SER A 279 -19.98 20.66 -23.84
C SER A 279 -19.11 21.05 -22.65
N ILE A 280 -19.32 20.45 -21.48
CA ILE A 280 -18.53 20.70 -20.27
C ILE A 280 -17.06 20.33 -20.50
N ILE A 281 -16.77 19.18 -21.11
CA ILE A 281 -15.38 18.76 -21.39
C ILE A 281 -14.72 19.70 -22.39
N GLU A 282 -15.42 20.06 -23.47
CA GLU A 282 -14.90 21.00 -24.47
C GLU A 282 -14.61 22.37 -23.87
N ASP A 283 -15.52 22.90 -23.04
CA ASP A 283 -15.40 24.20 -22.43
C ASP A 283 -14.28 24.23 -21.37
N LEU A 284 -14.07 23.15 -20.61
CA LEU A 284 -12.88 22.99 -19.75
C LEU A 284 -11.59 23.09 -20.57
N GLY A 285 -11.56 22.42 -21.73
CA GLY A 285 -10.42 22.51 -22.67
C GLY A 285 -10.16 23.93 -23.17
N LYS A 286 -11.22 24.69 -23.49
CA LYS A 286 -11.11 26.09 -23.95
C LYS A 286 -10.52 27.03 -22.89
N ILE A 287 -10.79 26.78 -21.60
CA ILE A 287 -10.23 27.56 -20.50
C ILE A 287 -8.89 27.02 -19.98
N GLY A 288 -8.29 26.06 -20.68
CA GLY A 288 -6.97 25.51 -20.36
C GLY A 288 -6.97 24.48 -19.22
N VAL A 289 -8.14 24.02 -18.76
CA VAL A 289 -8.25 22.98 -17.73
C VAL A 289 -8.25 21.61 -18.39
N LYS A 290 -7.18 20.83 -18.16
CA LYS A 290 -7.04 19.48 -18.70
C LYS A 290 -7.14 18.43 -17.59
N PRO A 291 -8.26 17.71 -17.44
CA PRO A 291 -8.35 16.66 -16.43
C PRO A 291 -7.38 15.51 -16.70
N ASP A 292 -6.82 14.94 -15.64
CA ASP A 292 -5.97 13.73 -15.72
C ASP A 292 -6.84 12.46 -15.76
N VAL A 293 -8.01 12.51 -15.12
CA VAL A 293 -9.00 11.43 -15.08
C VAL A 293 -10.40 12.02 -15.25
N VAL A 294 -11.20 11.40 -16.10
CA VAL A 294 -12.63 11.69 -16.28
C VAL A 294 -13.41 10.42 -15.92
N THR A 295 -14.35 10.52 -14.98
CA THR A 295 -15.15 9.39 -14.47
C THR A 295 -16.62 9.73 -14.34
#